data_AF-A0A3D4QLB1-F1
#
_entry.id   AF-A0A3D4QLB1-F1
#
_cell.length_a   1.000
_cell.length_b   1.000
_cell.length_c   1.000
_cell.angle_alpha   90.00
_cell.angle_beta   90.00
_cell.angle_gamma   90.00
#
_symmetry.space_group_name_H-M   'P 1'
#
loop_
_entity.id
_entity.type
_entity.pdbx_description
1 polymer ?
#
loop_
_entity_poly.entity_id
_entity_poly.type
_entity_poly.pdbx_seq_one_letter_code
_entity_poly.pdbx_strand_id
1 'polypeptide(L)'
;MPTTRMLIDASHPEETRVVIANGSRLEEFDVESESRKQLKGNIYLAKVTRVEPSLQACFVDYGGNRHGFLAFSEIHPDYYQIPIADREALVA
;
A
#
# COMPACT_ATOMS: atom_id res chain seq x y z
N MET A 1 18.46 15.71 -26.87
CA MET A 1 17.27 15.77 -25.99
C MET A 1 17.77 16.06 -24.58
N PRO A 2 17.14 16.97 -23.82
CA PRO A 2 17.52 17.19 -22.43
C PRO A 2 17.38 15.88 -21.64
N THR A 3 18.30 15.65 -20.71
CA THR A 3 18.35 14.41 -19.92
C THR A 3 17.42 14.55 -18.73
N THR A 4 16.51 13.60 -18.57
CA THR A 4 15.72 13.47 -17.35
C THR A 4 16.59 12.91 -16.22
N ARG A 5 16.58 13.57 -15.06
CA ARG A 5 17.37 13.21 -13.88
C ARG A 5 16.46 13.14 -12.67
N MET A 6 16.69 12.14 -11.82
CA MET A 6 16.14 12.08 -10.48
C MET A 6 17.19 12.63 -9.51
N LEU A 7 16.86 13.70 -8.79
CA LEU A 7 17.70 14.32 -7.77
C LEU A 7 17.11 13.99 -6.40
N ILE A 8 17.91 13.45 -5.50
CA ILE A 8 17.50 13.07 -4.14
C ILE A 8 18.34 13.88 -3.15
N ASP A 9 17.69 14.66 -2.30
CA ASP A 9 18.32 15.37 -1.20
C ASP A 9 17.83 14.82 0.14
N ALA A 10 18.75 14.18 0.86
CA ALA A 10 18.56 13.63 2.20
C ALA A 10 19.57 14.24 3.19
N SER A 11 20.03 15.47 2.93
CA SER A 11 20.96 16.18 3.82
C SER A 11 20.33 16.59 5.16
N HIS A 12 19.00 16.70 5.18
CA HIS A 12 18.21 17.12 6.33
C HIS A 12 17.54 15.87 6.92
N PRO A 13 17.78 15.50 8.19
CA PRO A 13 17.20 14.28 8.77
C PRO A 13 15.67 14.33 8.87
N GLU A 14 15.08 15.52 8.95
CA GLU A 14 13.64 15.72 9.09
C GLU A 14 12.84 15.50 7.80
N GLU A 15 13.49 15.63 6.64
CA GLU A 15 12.84 15.51 5.33
C GLU A 15 13.78 14.96 4.24
N THR A 16 13.23 14.12 3.37
CA THR A 16 13.87 13.72 2.12
C THR A 16 13.10 14.32 0.96
N ARG A 17 13.82 14.95 0.03
CA ARG A 17 13.23 15.62 -1.15
C ARG A 17 13.66 14.91 -2.42
N VAL A 18 12.71 14.61 -3.29
CA VAL A 18 12.97 13.95 -4.58
C VAL A 18 12.44 14.83 -5.71
N VAL A 19 13.26 15.04 -6.74
CA VAL A 19 12.92 15.87 -7.90
C VAL A 19 13.14 15.07 -9.18
N ILE A 20 12.15 15.06 -10.07
CA ILE A 20 12.34 14.66 -11.46
C ILE A 20 12.51 15.93 -12.29
N ALA A 21 13.67 16.08 -12.91
CA ALA A 21 14.03 17.27 -13.68
C ALA A 21 14.46 16.90 -15.10
N ASN A 22 13.99 17.67 -16.09
CA ASN A 22 14.36 17.55 -17.48
C ASN A 22 15.20 18.76 -17.90
N GLY A 23 16.52 18.60 -17.90
CA GLY A 23 17.44 19.75 -17.99
C GLY A 23 17.34 20.65 -16.75
N SER A 24 16.90 21.90 -16.94
CA SER A 24 16.64 22.87 -15.86
C SER A 24 15.15 22.99 -15.49
N ARG A 25 14.28 22.20 -16.12
CA ARG A 25 12.84 22.21 -15.87
C ARG A 25 12.50 21.16 -14.83
N LEU A 26 11.85 21.57 -13.75
CA LEU A 26 11.25 20.66 -12.78
C LEU A 26 9.95 20.09 -13.34
N GLU A 27 9.80 18.76 -13.32
CA GLU A 27 8.60 18.05 -13.76
C GLU A 27 7.80 17.53 -12.57
N GLU A 28 8.46 16.88 -11.61
CA GLU A 28 7.83 16.37 -10.39
C GLU A 28 8.68 16.72 -9.15
N PHE A 29 8.01 16.90 -8.03
CA PHE A 29 8.61 17.19 -6.73
C PHE A 29 7.82 16.47 -5.64
N ASP A 30 8.53 15.68 -4.84
CA ASP A 30 7.95 14.98 -3.69
C ASP A 30 8.80 15.19 -2.45
N VAL A 31 8.16 15.19 -1.28
CA VAL A 31 8.80 15.39 0.02
C VAL A 31 8.28 14.36 1.00
N GLU A 32 9.18 13.56 1.53
CA GLU A 32 8.90 12.64 2.62
C GLU A 32 9.38 13.24 3.94
N SER A 33 8.46 13.44 4.90
CA SER A 33 8.81 13.91 6.25
C SER A 33 8.90 12.75 7.23
N GLU A 34 9.91 12.77 8.10
CA GLU A 34 10.07 11.79 9.18
C GLU A 34 8.83 11.75 10.11
N SER A 35 8.24 12.92 10.36
CA SER A 35 7.12 13.09 11.28
C SER A 35 5.80 12.47 10.79
N ARG A 36 5.67 12.21 9.49
CA ARG A 36 4.42 11.75 8.88
C ARG A 36 4.69 10.65 7.86
N LYS A 37 4.94 9.44 8.36
CA LYS A 37 5.05 8.25 7.51
C LYS A 37 3.74 7.96 6.80
N GLN A 38 3.78 7.94 5.47
CA GLN A 38 2.65 7.52 4.66
C GLN A 38 2.49 5.99 4.76
N LEU A 39 1.34 5.55 5.28
CA LEU A 39 1.01 4.12 5.35
C LEU A 39 0.26 3.63 4.10
N LYS A 40 -0.27 4.55 3.30
CA LYS A 40 -1.03 4.24 2.09
C LYS A 40 -0.11 3.60 1.04
N GLY A 41 -0.50 2.43 0.56
CA GLY A 41 0.25 1.67 -0.44
C GLY A 41 1.19 0.62 0.17
N ASN A 42 1.36 0.62 1.49
CA ASN A 42 2.15 -0.42 2.16
C ASN A 42 1.44 -1.78 2.10
N ILE A 43 2.25 -2.83 2.02
CA ILE A 43 1.79 -4.23 2.01
C ILE A 43 2.27 -4.88 3.31
N TYR A 44 1.35 -5.56 3.99
CA TYR A 44 1.61 -6.21 5.28
C TYR A 44 1.20 -7.68 5.21
N LEU A 45 1.97 -8.54 5.88
CA LEU A 45 1.46 -9.83 6.33
C LEU A 45 0.62 -9.58 7.59
N ALA A 46 -0.68 -9.82 7.51
CA ALA A 46 -1.63 -9.52 8.57
C ALA A 46 -2.36 -10.79 9.04
N LYS A 47 -2.92 -10.73 10.26
CA LYS A 47 -3.74 -11.80 10.83
C LYS A 47 -5.19 -11.35 10.96
N VAL A 48 -6.14 -12.15 10.48
CA VAL A 48 -7.56 -11.91 10.73
C VAL A 48 -7.84 -12.05 12.23
N THR A 49 -8.37 -11.00 12.86
CA THR A 49 -8.68 -10.98 14.29
C THR A 49 -10.12 -11.36 14.58
N ARG A 50 -11.05 -10.94 13.71
CA ARG A 50 -12.48 -11.31 13.78
C ARG A 50 -13.15 -11.17 12.42
N VAL A 51 -14.21 -11.95 12.22
CA VAL A 51 -15.09 -11.88 11.06
C VAL A 51 -16.42 -11.27 11.49
N GLU A 52 -16.94 -10.32 10.73
CA GLU A 52 -18.20 -9.62 11.00
C GLU A 52 -19.18 -9.85 9.85
N PRO A 53 -20.01 -10.90 9.91
CA PRO A 53 -20.93 -11.26 8.83
C PRO A 53 -21.92 -10.14 8.48
N SER A 54 -22.38 -9.39 9.48
CA SER A 54 -23.30 -8.26 9.29
C SER A 54 -22.71 -7.15 8.41
N LEU A 55 -21.38 -7.01 8.43
CA LEU A 55 -20.66 -6.04 7.60
C LEU A 55 -20.12 -6.64 6.30
N GLN A 56 -20.27 -7.96 6.10
CA GLN A 56 -19.60 -8.71 5.04
C GLN A 56 -18.11 -8.36 4.98
N ALA A 57 -17.44 -8.41 6.14
CA ALA A 57 -16.07 -7.96 6.28
C ALA A 57 -15.35 -8.70 7.41
N CYS A 58 -14.03 -8.51 7.49
CA CYS A 58 -13.22 -8.94 8.62
C CYS A 58 -12.32 -7.80 9.09
N PHE A 59 -11.88 -7.90 10.34
CA PHE A 59 -10.86 -7.02 10.89
C PHE A 59 -9.52 -7.76 10.91
N VAL A 60 -8.45 -7.04 10.55
CA VAL A 60 -7.09 -7.57 10.45
C VAL A 60 -6.14 -6.83 11.38
N ASP A 61 -5.26 -7.55 12.05
CA ASP A 61 -4.10 -6.99 12.73
C ASP A 61 -2.90 -7.02 11.77
N TYR A 62 -2.45 -5.83 11.39
CA TYR A 62 -1.30 -5.60 10.53
C TYR A 62 -0.15 -4.89 11.27
N GLY A 63 -0.20 -4.82 12.61
CA GLY A 63 0.79 -4.14 13.47
C GLY A 63 0.58 -2.64 13.64
N GLY A 64 -0.55 -2.09 13.18
CA GLY A 64 -0.93 -0.70 13.41
C GLY A 64 -1.63 -0.46 14.75
N ASN A 65 -1.83 0.81 15.11
CA ASN A 65 -2.51 1.19 16.36
C ASN A 65 -3.99 0.75 16.43
N ARG A 66 -4.61 0.46 15.28
CA ARG A 66 -5.99 -0.02 15.16
C ARG A 66 -6.03 -1.16 14.15
N HIS A 67 -6.97 -2.08 14.34
CA HIS A 67 -7.20 -3.11 13.33
C HIS A 67 -7.69 -2.50 12.01
N GLY A 68 -7.17 -3.03 10.92
CA GLY A 68 -7.61 -2.71 9.57
C GLY A 68 -8.98 -3.33 9.31
N PHE A 69 -9.73 -2.71 8.41
CA PHE A 69 -11.00 -3.21 7.92
C PHE A 69 -10.77 -3.78 6.52
N LEU A 70 -11.19 -5.03 6.30
CA LEU A 70 -11.08 -5.73 5.03
C LEU A 70 -12.46 -6.25 4.61
N ALA A 71 -13.07 -5.57 3.64
CA ALA A 71 -14.35 -5.97 3.06
C ALA A 71 -14.21 -7.27 2.28
N PHE A 72 -15.25 -8.12 2.29
CA PHE A 72 -15.23 -9.41 1.61
C PHE A 72 -14.99 -9.29 0.09
N SER A 73 -15.53 -8.25 -0.55
CA SER A 73 -15.32 -7.96 -1.97
C SER A 73 -13.86 -7.66 -2.35
N GLU A 74 -13.03 -7.29 -1.38
CA GLU A 74 -11.60 -6.96 -1.57
C GLU A 74 -10.69 -8.17 -1.28
N ILE A 75 -11.26 -9.35 -1.00
CA ILE A 75 -10.50 -10.57 -0.72
C ILE A 75 -10.37 -11.39 -1.99
N HIS A 76 -9.13 -11.58 -2.45
CA HIS A 76 -8.85 -12.43 -3.61
C HIS A 76 -9.31 -13.89 -3.37
N PRO A 77 -9.90 -14.57 -4.38
CA PRO A 77 -10.41 -15.95 -4.24
C PRO A 77 -9.40 -16.97 -3.74
N ASP A 78 -8.10 -16.73 -3.92
CA ASP A 78 -7.04 -17.60 -3.37
C ASP A 78 -7.05 -17.71 -1.85
N TYR A 79 -7.64 -16.74 -1.16
CA TYR A 79 -7.79 -16.79 0.30
C TYR A 79 -9.06 -17.53 0.74
N TYR A 80 -9.91 -17.97 -0.19
CA TYR A 80 -11.14 -18.66 0.15
C TYR A 80 -10.85 -20.10 0.57
N GLN A 81 -11.55 -20.55 1.62
CA GLN A 81 -11.50 -21.94 2.07
C GLN A 81 -12.56 -22.75 1.32
N ILE A 82 -12.32 -22.99 0.04
CA ILE A 82 -13.17 -23.77 -0.86
C ILE A 82 -12.34 -24.85 -1.59
N PRO A 83 -12.98 -25.90 -2.14
CA PRO A 83 -12.33 -26.87 -3.01
C PRO A 83 -11.53 -26.22 -4.15
N ILE A 84 -10.44 -26.85 -4.58
CA ILE A 84 -9.55 -26.32 -5.62
C ILE A 84 -10.31 -26.09 -6.94
N ALA A 85 -11.16 -27.05 -7.33
CA ALA A 85 -11.97 -26.93 -8.55
C ALA A 85 -12.88 -25.68 -8.55
N ASP A 86 -13.48 -25.35 -7.39
CA ASP A 86 -14.36 -24.19 -7.25
C ASP A 86 -13.56 -22.88 -7.31
N ARG A 87 -12.33 -22.89 -6.78
CA ARG A 87 -11.42 -21.74 -6.84
C ARG A 87 -10.93 -21.47 -8.25
N GLU A 88 -10.55 -22.52 -8.99
CA GLU A 88 -10.12 -22.40 -10.39
C GLU A 88 -11.25 -21.82 -11.26
N ALA A 89 -12.50 -22.22 -11.01
CA ALA A 89 -13.66 -21.68 -11.71
C ALA A 89 -13.94 -20.19 -11.42
N LEU A 90 -13.45 -19.64 -10.31
CA LEU A 90 -13.62 -18.22 -9.95
C LEU A 90 -12.54 -17.30 -10.54
N VAL A 91 -11.41 -17.87 -10.98
CA VAL A 91 -10.26 -17.13 -11.52
C VAL A 91 -10.17 -17.25 -13.05
N ALA A 92 -10.88 -18.22 -13.65
CA ALA A 92 -11.01 -18.41 -15.10
C ALA A 92 -11.94 -17.39 -15.76
#